data_AF-A0AAW0G8U2-F1
#
_entry.id   AF-A0AAW0G8U2-F1
#
_cell.length_a   1.000
_cell.length_b   1.000
_cell.length_c   1.000
_cell.angle_alpha   90.00
_cell.angle_beta   90.00
_cell.angle_gamma   90.00
#
_symmetry.space_group_name_H-M   'P 1'
#
loop_
_entity.id
_entity.type
_entity.pdbx_description
1 polymer ?
#
loop_
_entity_poly.entity_id
_entity_poly.type
_entity_poly.pdbx_seq_one_letter_code
_entity_poly.pdbx_strand_id
1 'polypeptide(L)'
;MKDTTHYAPLLSDSDDGDPVVAPRRYEKRASIFFLAIAIIVAQALLILGFVAFNWSGYTMSKCAACSQAVYSPLQHLLEYNPVLYSNGLHDPISIYQSEPSREVDEAWENLYNGFGISAIPKEQAELLDNKTLVLPNGKYLVQLSVFHSLHCLNIIRKTVHADYYRDPITGTIDGL
;
A
#
# COMPACT_ATOMS: atom_id res chain seq x y z
N MET A 1 -44.71 -51.74 48.13
CA MET A 1 -45.02 -53.16 48.30
C MET A 1 -43.71 -53.90 48.08
N LYS A 2 -42.96 -54.11 49.18
CA LYS A 2 -42.69 -55.42 49.82
C LYS A 2 -41.88 -56.33 48.88
N ASP A 3 -40.78 -56.97 49.25
CA ASP A 3 -40.28 -57.49 50.53
C ASP A 3 -38.85 -57.98 50.18
N THR A 4 -37.77 -57.59 50.86
CA THR A 4 -37.13 -58.32 51.98
C THR A 4 -37.31 -59.84 51.93
N THR A 5 -36.25 -60.61 51.70
CA THR A 5 -35.47 -61.37 52.71
C THR A 5 -34.69 -62.45 51.91
N HIS A 6 -33.59 -63.09 52.31
CA HIS A 6 -32.96 -63.32 53.60
C HIS A 6 -31.54 -63.86 53.33
N TYR A 7 -30.57 -63.41 54.13
CA TYR A 7 -29.48 -64.17 54.79
C TYR A 7 -28.99 -65.51 54.20
N ALA A 8 -27.66 -65.69 54.13
CA ALA A 8 -26.87 -66.17 55.27
C ALA A 8 -25.34 -66.11 54.99
N PRO A 9 -24.48 -66.02 56.04
CA PRO A 9 -23.10 -65.54 55.91
C PRO A 9 -22.02 -66.54 56.40
N LEU A 10 -20.74 -66.12 56.24
CA LEU A 10 -19.53 -66.50 57.03
C LEU A 10 -18.98 -67.93 56.83
N LEU A 11 -17.69 -68.23 56.59
CA LEU A 11 -16.41 -67.49 56.71
C LEU A 11 -15.30 -68.16 55.86
N SER A 12 -14.38 -67.30 55.41
CA SER A 12 -12.94 -67.48 55.12
C SER A 12 -12.41 -68.79 54.51
N ASP A 13 -11.79 -68.68 53.33
CA ASP A 13 -10.33 -68.63 53.29
C ASP A 13 -9.79 -68.07 51.97
N SER A 14 -8.67 -67.39 52.14
CA SER A 14 -7.68 -66.90 51.19
C SER A 14 -7.45 -67.76 49.94
N ASP A 15 -7.39 -67.12 48.77
CA ASP A 15 -6.29 -67.35 47.81
C ASP A 15 -6.16 -66.16 46.84
N ASP A 16 -4.97 -65.98 46.34
CA ASP A 16 -4.37 -64.73 45.91
C ASP A 16 -5.03 -64.01 44.73
N GLY A 17 -5.17 -62.69 44.87
CA GLY A 17 -5.69 -61.81 43.83
C GLY A 17 -4.69 -61.59 42.70
N ASP A 18 -5.05 -62.04 41.49
CA ASP A 18 -4.47 -61.50 40.28
C ASP A 18 -4.78 -59.99 40.18
N PRO A 19 -3.80 -59.12 39.90
CA PRO A 19 -4.03 -57.69 39.83
C PRO A 19 -4.89 -57.34 38.62
N VAL A 20 -6.01 -56.67 38.90
CA VAL A 20 -6.89 -55.99 37.95
C VAL A 20 -6.08 -54.99 37.12
N VAL A 21 -5.81 -55.30 35.85
CA VAL A 21 -5.20 -54.36 34.90
C VAL A 21 -6.23 -53.29 34.49
N ALA A 22 -6.27 -52.18 35.24
CA ALA A 22 -6.98 -50.96 34.87
C ALA A 22 -6.16 -50.12 33.85
N PRO A 23 -6.80 -49.31 32.99
CA PRO A 23 -6.72 -49.48 31.54
C PRO A 23 -5.69 -48.61 30.80
N ARG A 24 -5.41 -48.98 29.53
CA ARG A 24 -4.71 -48.22 28.44
C ARG A 24 -5.23 -46.78 28.15
N ARG A 25 -6.03 -46.19 29.04
CA ARG A 25 -6.68 -44.88 28.90
C ARG A 25 -5.78 -43.73 29.39
N TYR A 26 -4.83 -44.02 30.29
CA TYR A 26 -3.87 -43.04 30.81
C TYR A 26 -2.78 -42.68 29.78
N GLU A 27 -2.19 -43.67 29.09
CA GLU A 27 -1.15 -43.42 28.07
C GLU A 27 -1.67 -42.60 26.88
N LYS A 28 -2.92 -42.83 26.46
CA LYS A 28 -3.53 -42.07 25.36
C LYS A 28 -3.70 -40.59 25.72
N ARG A 29 -4.02 -40.26 26.97
CA ARG A 29 -4.14 -38.86 27.42
C ARG A 29 -2.77 -38.18 27.44
N ALA A 30 -1.76 -38.82 28.03
CA ALA A 30 -0.39 -38.31 28.04
C ALA A 30 0.15 -38.12 26.61
N SER A 31 -0.09 -39.08 25.71
CA SER A 31 0.31 -38.98 24.30
C SER A 31 -0.39 -37.82 23.57
N ILE A 32 -1.69 -37.60 23.79
CA ILE A 32 -2.41 -36.44 23.25
C ILE A 32 -1.86 -35.12 23.81
N PHE A 33 -1.49 -35.06 25.10
CA PHE A 33 -0.85 -33.88 25.69
C PHE A 33 0.51 -33.58 25.05
N PHE A 34 1.37 -34.59 24.87
CA PHE A 34 2.67 -34.40 24.21
C PHE A 34 2.53 -34.02 22.73
N LEU A 35 1.55 -34.59 22.02
CA LEU A 35 1.23 -34.20 20.64
C LEU A 35 0.72 -32.76 20.57
N ALA A 36 -0.15 -32.34 21.49
CA ALA A 36 -0.64 -30.96 21.55
C ALA A 36 0.51 -29.96 21.84
N ILE A 37 1.40 -30.27 22.77
CA ILE A 37 2.59 -29.46 23.06
C ILE A 37 3.50 -29.36 21.83
N ALA A 38 3.75 -30.49 21.13
CA ALA A 38 4.56 -30.49 19.92
C ALA A 38 3.95 -29.62 18.80
N ILE A 39 2.62 -29.65 18.63
CA ILE A 39 1.90 -28.80 17.68
C ILE A 39 2.03 -27.32 18.06
N ILE A 40 1.85 -26.97 19.34
CA ILE A 40 1.97 -25.58 19.82
C ILE A 40 3.39 -25.07 19.60
N VAL A 41 4.41 -25.86 19.90
CA VAL A 41 5.82 -25.49 19.67
C VAL A 41 6.10 -25.32 18.18
N ALA A 42 5.62 -26.23 17.32
CA ALA A 42 5.77 -26.09 15.88
C ALA A 42 5.08 -24.82 15.35
N GLN A 43 3.88 -24.50 15.82
CA GLN A 43 3.17 -23.28 15.46
C GLN A 43 3.90 -22.02 15.94
N ALA A 44 4.43 -22.02 17.16
CA ALA A 44 5.22 -20.91 17.69
C ALA A 44 6.49 -20.66 16.86
N LEU A 45 7.19 -21.73 16.43
CA LEU A 45 8.36 -21.63 15.57
C LEU A 45 8.02 -21.12 14.16
N LEU A 46 6.89 -21.55 13.59
CA LEU A 46 6.41 -21.04 12.30
C LEU A 46 6.04 -19.56 12.38
N ILE A 47 5.37 -19.13 13.46
CA ILE A 47 5.04 -17.72 13.68
C ILE A 47 6.31 -16.90 13.89
N LEU A 48 7.26 -17.38 14.69
CA LEU A 48 8.52 -16.68 14.95
C LEU A 48 9.36 -16.56 13.67
N GLY A 49 9.41 -17.62 12.85
CA GLY A 49 10.04 -17.59 11.53
C GLY A 49 9.35 -16.63 10.56
N PHE A 50 8.02 -16.61 10.53
CA PHE A 50 7.25 -15.67 9.74
C PHE A 50 7.47 -14.22 10.18
N VAL A 51 7.46 -13.95 11.50
CA VAL A 51 7.74 -12.63 12.05
C VAL A 51 9.17 -12.20 11.73
N ALA A 52 10.17 -13.07 11.88
CA ALA A 52 11.56 -12.78 11.53
C ALA A 52 11.75 -12.52 10.02
N PHE A 53 11.09 -13.31 9.17
CA PHE A 53 11.10 -13.12 7.71
C PHE A 53 10.47 -11.79 7.29
N ASN A 54 9.32 -11.44 7.89
CA ASN A 54 8.70 -10.14 7.64
C ASN A 54 9.52 -8.99 8.23
N TRP A 55 10.12 -9.15 9.41
CA TRP A 55 11.00 -8.15 10.03
C TRP A 55 12.24 -7.87 9.18
N SER A 56 12.82 -8.91 8.55
CA SER A 56 13.87 -8.78 7.53
C SER A 56 13.41 -8.00 6.30
N GLY A 57 12.12 -8.02 5.97
CA GLY A 57 11.52 -7.16 4.94
C GLY A 57 11.28 -5.72 5.43
N TYR A 58 10.93 -5.54 6.71
CA TYR A 58 10.66 -4.22 7.31
C TYR A 58 11.92 -3.38 7.57
N THR A 59 13.11 -4.00 7.72
CA THR A 59 14.37 -3.24 7.88
C THR A 59 14.89 -2.61 6.59
N MET A 60 14.25 -2.89 5.44
CA MET A 60 14.53 -2.22 4.17
C MET A 60 13.34 -1.37 3.73
N SER A 61 12.97 -0.40 4.56
CA SER A 61 12.02 0.66 4.18
C SER A 61 12.35 1.98 4.87
N LYS A 62 13.63 2.34 4.93
CA LYS A 62 14.00 3.76 5.00
C LYS A 62 13.87 4.34 3.59
N CYS A 63 12.64 4.70 3.25
CA CYS A 63 12.27 5.46 2.06
C CYS A 63 12.81 4.94 0.71
N ALA A 64 12.32 3.78 0.26
CA ALA A 64 12.38 3.41 -1.16
C ALA A 64 11.51 4.33 -2.06
N ALA A 65 10.72 5.23 -1.47
CA ALA A 65 9.94 6.25 -2.17
C ALA A 65 10.77 7.43 -2.73
N CYS A 66 12.09 7.47 -2.48
CA CYS A 66 13.00 8.50 -2.98
C CYS A 66 13.92 8.07 -4.14
N SER A 67 13.88 6.80 -4.58
CA SER A 67 14.63 6.44 -5.79
C SER A 67 13.76 6.80 -6.99
N GLN A 68 14.05 7.92 -7.65
CA GLN A 68 13.53 8.16 -8.99
C GLN A 68 13.86 6.92 -9.85
N ALA A 69 12.83 6.16 -10.21
CA ALA A 69 12.99 4.89 -10.89
C ALA A 69 13.58 5.04 -12.31
N VAL A 70 13.59 6.27 -12.82
CA VAL A 70 14.06 6.65 -14.16
C VAL A 70 14.98 7.86 -14.04
N TYR A 71 16.03 7.89 -14.86
CA TYR A 71 16.95 9.03 -14.96
C TYR A 71 16.21 10.33 -15.34
N SER A 72 16.52 11.40 -14.62
CA SER A 72 16.10 12.77 -14.98
C SER A 72 17.30 13.72 -14.89
N PRO A 73 17.56 14.56 -15.90
CA PRO A 73 18.63 15.55 -15.84
C PRO A 73 18.54 16.51 -14.64
N LEU A 74 17.33 16.71 -14.08
CA LEU A 74 17.06 17.61 -12.97
C LEU A 74 17.05 16.91 -11.60
N GLN A 75 17.41 15.62 -11.53
CA GLN A 75 17.49 14.82 -10.31
C GLN A 75 18.23 15.54 -9.17
N HIS A 76 19.34 16.18 -9.51
CA HIS A 76 20.24 16.83 -8.55
C HIS A 76 19.65 18.09 -7.91
N LEU A 77 18.53 18.60 -8.43
CA LEU A 77 17.82 19.78 -7.91
C LEU A 77 16.60 19.41 -7.08
N LEU A 78 16.30 18.13 -6.89
CA LEU A 78 15.10 17.71 -6.19
C LEU A 78 15.28 17.81 -4.67
N GLU A 79 14.44 18.61 -4.03
CA GLU A 79 14.35 18.72 -2.57
C GLU A 79 12.95 18.30 -2.10
N TYR A 80 12.89 17.45 -1.07
CA TYR A 80 11.64 16.96 -0.51
C TYR A 80 11.31 17.73 0.78
N ASN A 81 10.19 18.43 0.77
CA ASN A 81 9.66 19.09 1.96
C ASN A 81 8.37 18.39 2.42
N PRO A 82 8.27 17.90 3.66
CA PRO A 82 7.02 17.39 4.19
C PRO A 82 6.01 18.53 4.32
N VAL A 83 4.92 18.45 3.55
CA VAL A 83 3.81 19.40 3.61
C VAL A 83 2.53 18.66 3.96
N LEU A 84 1.74 19.25 4.85
CA LEU A 84 0.40 18.79 5.18
C LEU A 84 -0.58 19.48 4.22
N TYR A 85 -1.09 18.71 3.25
CA TYR A 85 -2.08 19.22 2.30
C TYR A 85 -3.48 19.13 2.91
N SER A 86 -4.33 20.13 2.61
CA SER A 86 -5.77 19.99 2.82
C SER A 86 -6.29 18.89 1.91
N ASN A 87 -7.14 18.01 2.43
CA ASN A 87 -7.73 16.91 1.65
C ASN A 87 -8.80 17.39 0.66
N GLY A 88 -9.15 18.68 0.67
CA GLY A 88 -10.15 19.27 -0.22
C GLY A 88 -11.59 18.79 0.04
N LEU A 89 -11.81 18.02 1.11
CA LEU A 89 -13.14 17.51 1.49
C LEU A 89 -13.83 18.42 2.52
N HIS A 90 -13.06 19.25 3.22
CA HIS A 90 -13.54 20.18 4.25
C HIS A 90 -12.77 21.50 4.17
N ASP A 91 -13.36 22.54 4.75
CA ASP A 91 -12.76 23.87 4.78
C ASP A 91 -11.41 23.90 5.53
N PRO A 92 -10.45 24.72 5.06
CA PRO A 92 -10.54 25.55 3.87
C PRO A 92 -10.27 24.79 2.57
N ILE A 93 -11.15 25.01 1.57
CA ILE A 93 -10.97 24.55 0.19
C ILE A 93 -9.88 25.39 -0.47
N SER A 94 -9.02 24.73 -1.27
CA SER A 94 -7.96 25.42 -2.00
C SER A 94 -8.52 26.27 -3.16
N ILE A 95 -7.82 27.34 -3.54
CA ILE A 95 -8.15 28.12 -4.75
C ILE A 95 -8.22 27.21 -5.99
N TYR A 96 -7.37 26.18 -6.08
CA TYR A 96 -7.34 25.25 -7.21
C TYR A 96 -8.58 24.33 -7.28
N GLN A 97 -9.36 24.26 -6.20
CA GLN A 97 -10.57 23.45 -6.05
C GLN A 97 -11.85 24.31 -6.01
N SER A 98 -11.71 25.63 -6.15
CA SER A 98 -12.84 26.55 -6.10
C SER A 98 -13.63 26.55 -7.41
N GLU A 99 -14.86 27.07 -7.35
CA GLU A 99 -15.72 27.23 -8.53
C GLU A 99 -15.06 28.07 -9.64
N PRO A 100 -15.43 27.83 -10.92
CA PRO A 100 -14.91 28.58 -12.06
C PRO A 100 -14.95 30.09 -11.86
N SER A 101 -13.78 30.71 -11.98
CA SER A 101 -13.59 32.16 -11.91
C SER A 101 -12.25 32.52 -12.51
N ARG A 102 -12.09 33.79 -12.87
CA ARG A 102 -10.84 34.31 -13.43
C ARG A 102 -9.67 34.11 -12.47
N GLU A 103 -9.90 34.28 -11.18
CA GLU A 103 -8.89 34.11 -10.13
C GLU A 103 -8.40 32.65 -10.05
N VAL A 104 -9.31 31.68 -10.22
CA VAL A 104 -8.96 30.26 -10.27
C VAL A 104 -8.17 29.95 -11.54
N ASP A 105 -8.57 30.50 -12.69
CA ASP A 105 -7.83 30.32 -13.93
C ASP A 105 -6.41 30.86 -13.84
N GLU A 106 -6.25 32.09 -13.35
CA GLU A 106 -4.93 32.70 -13.13
C GLU A 106 -4.08 31.85 -12.19
N ALA A 107 -4.66 31.35 -11.09
CA ALA A 107 -3.94 30.45 -10.18
C ALA A 107 -3.45 29.18 -10.88
N TRP A 108 -4.31 28.53 -11.67
CA TRP A 108 -3.95 27.32 -12.42
C TRP A 108 -2.88 27.57 -13.48
N GLU A 109 -3.04 28.60 -14.33
CA GLU A 109 -2.06 28.91 -15.37
C GLU A 109 -0.69 29.23 -14.74
N ASN A 110 -0.65 29.93 -13.59
CA ASN A 110 0.59 30.27 -12.89
C ASN A 110 1.39 29.06 -12.38
N LEU A 111 0.79 27.87 -12.27
CA LEU A 111 1.52 26.66 -11.85
C LEU A 111 2.49 26.13 -12.90
N TYR A 112 2.24 26.40 -14.18
CA TYR A 112 3.02 25.84 -15.29
C TYR A 112 3.36 26.87 -16.38
N ASN A 113 2.93 28.12 -16.23
CA ASN A 113 3.24 29.21 -17.14
C ASN A 113 4.77 29.36 -17.32
N GLY A 114 5.20 29.39 -18.58
CA GLY A 114 6.60 29.61 -18.96
C GLY A 114 7.49 28.37 -18.97
N PHE A 115 7.03 27.20 -18.51
CA PHE A 115 7.82 25.97 -18.46
C PHE A 115 7.20 24.85 -19.30
N GLY A 116 6.98 25.12 -20.58
CA GLY A 116 6.41 24.15 -21.50
C GLY A 116 7.43 23.18 -22.07
N ILE A 117 8.58 23.68 -22.51
CA ILE A 117 9.52 22.89 -23.32
C ILE A 117 10.93 23.43 -23.08
N SER A 118 11.89 22.53 -22.88
CA SER A 118 13.31 22.81 -22.67
C SER A 118 14.16 22.02 -23.64
N ALA A 119 15.46 22.34 -23.69
CA ALA A 119 16.41 21.64 -24.55
C ALA A 119 17.66 21.24 -23.76
N ILE A 120 18.01 19.96 -23.79
CA ILE A 120 19.17 19.38 -23.13
C ILE A 120 20.27 19.01 -24.14
N PRO A 121 21.54 18.96 -23.73
CA PRO A 121 22.62 18.49 -24.58
C PRO A 121 22.52 16.97 -24.83
N LYS A 122 23.23 16.49 -25.85
CA LYS A 122 23.16 15.10 -26.34
C LYS A 122 23.51 14.09 -25.25
N GLU A 123 24.51 14.40 -24.43
CA GLU A 123 25.03 13.52 -23.39
C GLU A 123 23.97 13.24 -22.31
N GLN A 124 23.10 14.21 -22.02
CA GLN A 124 21.98 14.01 -21.11
C GLN A 124 20.81 13.28 -21.79
N ALA A 125 20.59 13.52 -23.08
CA ALA A 125 19.52 12.88 -23.83
C ALA A 125 19.77 11.38 -24.07
N GLU A 126 21.02 10.96 -24.20
CA GLU A 126 21.40 9.55 -24.35
C GLU A 126 21.12 8.71 -23.09
N LEU A 127 20.95 9.36 -21.94
CA LEU A 127 20.61 8.71 -20.67
C LEU A 127 19.10 8.56 -20.46
N LEU A 128 18.27 9.13 -21.35
CA LEU A 128 16.82 8.95 -21.29
C LEU A 128 16.42 7.57 -21.83
N ASP A 129 15.44 6.94 -21.19
CA ASP A 129 14.91 5.63 -21.63
C ASP A 129 14.36 5.69 -23.06
N ASN A 130 13.72 6.82 -23.41
CA ASN A 130 13.12 7.05 -24.71
C ASN A 130 13.83 8.20 -25.44
N LYS A 131 14.01 8.01 -26.75
CA LYS A 131 14.54 9.06 -27.62
C LYS A 131 13.55 10.21 -27.74
N THR A 132 14.09 11.42 -27.91
CA THR A 132 13.33 12.63 -28.12
C THR A 132 13.76 13.36 -29.39
N LEU A 133 13.05 14.42 -29.75
CA LEU A 133 13.28 15.24 -30.93
C LEU A 133 14.60 16.02 -30.84
N VAL A 134 15.37 16.01 -31.94
CA VAL A 134 16.59 16.82 -32.08
C VAL A 134 16.24 18.14 -32.75
N LEU A 135 16.70 19.24 -32.15
CA LEU A 135 16.55 20.59 -32.68
C LEU A 135 17.68 20.91 -33.68
N PRO A 136 17.49 21.91 -34.58
CA PRO A 136 18.51 22.29 -35.56
C PRO A 136 19.87 22.69 -34.96
N ASN A 137 19.88 23.12 -33.69
CA ASN A 137 21.09 23.47 -32.94
C ASN A 137 21.79 22.27 -32.28
N GLY A 138 21.35 21.04 -32.55
CA GLY A 138 21.93 19.80 -32.02
C GLY A 138 21.51 19.45 -30.59
N LYS A 139 20.64 20.26 -29.95
CA LYS A 139 20.06 19.96 -28.64
C LYS A 139 18.83 19.07 -28.76
N TYR A 140 18.43 18.45 -27.67
CA TYR A 140 17.32 17.51 -27.59
C TYR A 140 16.18 18.13 -26.81
N LEU A 141 15.01 18.16 -27.41
CA LEU A 141 13.80 18.76 -26.84
C LEU A 141 13.25 17.88 -25.73
N VAL A 142 12.94 18.44 -24.56
CA VAL A 142 12.38 17.70 -23.42
C VAL A 142 11.37 18.56 -22.67
N GLN A 143 10.52 17.93 -21.87
CA GLN A 143 9.59 18.60 -20.96
C GLN A 143 9.59 17.88 -19.62
N LEU A 144 9.48 18.64 -18.54
CA LEU A 144 9.23 18.08 -17.21
C LEU A 144 7.79 17.54 -17.14
N SER A 145 7.63 16.27 -16.77
CA SER A 145 6.33 15.58 -16.75
C SER A 145 5.31 16.25 -15.84
N VAL A 146 5.75 16.89 -14.74
CA VAL A 146 4.85 17.61 -13.82
C VAL A 146 4.06 18.72 -14.51
N PHE A 147 4.67 19.46 -15.44
CA PHE A 147 3.99 20.54 -16.16
C PHE A 147 2.99 20.00 -17.18
N HIS A 148 3.32 18.91 -17.87
CA HIS A 148 2.38 18.23 -18.76
C HIS A 148 1.16 17.70 -17.99
N SER A 149 1.40 17.08 -16.83
CA SER A 149 0.33 16.60 -15.94
C SER A 149 -0.58 17.74 -15.47
N LEU A 150 -0.02 18.88 -15.07
CA LEU A 150 -0.79 20.03 -14.63
C LEU A 150 -1.61 20.66 -15.76
N HIS A 151 -1.03 20.78 -16.96
CA HIS A 151 -1.74 21.28 -18.15
C HIS A 151 -2.95 20.39 -18.49
N CYS A 152 -2.75 19.07 -18.60
CA CYS A 152 -3.83 18.13 -18.89
C CYS A 152 -4.88 18.12 -17.77
N LEU A 153 -4.47 18.24 -16.50
CA LEU A 153 -5.40 18.33 -15.37
C LEU A 153 -6.24 19.61 -15.44
N ASN A 154 -5.67 20.75 -15.81
CA ASN A 154 -6.41 21.99 -16.00
C ASN A 154 -7.41 21.88 -17.16
N ILE A 155 -7.05 21.22 -18.27
CA ILE A 155 -7.97 20.93 -19.37
C ILE A 155 -9.17 20.11 -18.87
N ILE A 156 -8.92 19.03 -18.11
CA ILE A 156 -9.98 18.19 -17.56
C ILE A 156 -10.88 19.00 -16.63
N ARG A 157 -10.31 19.82 -15.74
CA ARG A 157 -11.07 20.74 -14.87
C ARG A 157 -12.01 21.64 -15.67
N LYS A 158 -11.49 22.35 -16.69
CA LYS A 158 -12.31 23.22 -17.54
C LYS A 158 -13.38 22.44 -18.30
N THR A 159 -13.08 21.21 -18.72
CA THR A 159 -14.03 20.33 -19.42
C THR A 159 -15.21 19.92 -18.54
N VAL A 160 -14.99 19.69 -17.24
CA VAL A 160 -16.06 19.36 -16.29
C VAL A 160 -17.01 20.54 -16.09
N HIS A 161 -16.51 21.77 -16.18
CA HIS A 161 -17.27 23.03 -16.10
C HIS A 161 -17.56 23.61 -17.50
N ALA A 162 -17.99 22.76 -18.44
CA ALA A 162 -18.23 23.17 -19.82
C ALA A 162 -19.31 24.25 -19.95
N ASP A 163 -20.23 24.36 -19.00
CA ASP A 163 -21.21 25.44 -18.93
C ASP A 163 -20.57 26.82 -18.75
N TYR A 164 -19.43 26.89 -18.07
CA TYR A 164 -18.66 28.13 -17.88
C TYR A 164 -17.64 28.37 -19.01
N TYR A 165 -16.90 27.34 -19.43
CA TYR A 165 -15.75 27.51 -20.34
C TYR A 165 -16.05 27.26 -21.82
N ARG A 166 -17.24 26.81 -22.19
CA ARG A 166 -17.57 26.57 -23.60
C ARG A 166 -17.89 27.89 -24.30
N ASP A 167 -17.14 28.19 -25.34
CA ASP A 167 -17.44 29.32 -26.22
C ASP A 167 -18.83 29.11 -26.87
N PRO A 168 -19.76 30.09 -26.77
CA PRO A 168 -21.11 29.95 -27.31
C PRO A 168 -21.19 29.85 -28.84
N ILE A 169 -20.17 30.32 -29.55
CA ILE A 169 -20.11 30.42 -31.01
C ILE A 169 -19.39 29.20 -31.60
N THR A 170 -18.20 28.87 -31.10
CA THR A 170 -17.36 27.79 -31.64
C THR A 170 -17.62 26.45 -30.95
N GLY A 171 -18.18 26.45 -29.74
CA GLY A 171 -18.38 25.26 -28.92
C GLY A 171 -17.08 24.67 -28.35
N THR A 172 -15.94 25.35 -28.53
CA THR A 172 -14.63 24.93 -28.02
C THR A 172 -14.44 25.38 -26.57
N ILE A 173 -13.56 24.70 -25.85
CA ILE A 173 -13.13 25.07 -24.49
C ILE A 173 -11.71 25.59 -24.60
N ASP A 174 -11.44 26.77 -24.04
CA ASP A 174 -10.11 27.39 -24.13
C ASP A 174 -9.00 26.48 -23.58
N GLY A 175 -8.01 26.20 -24.43
CA GLY A 175 -6.88 25.30 -24.14
C GLY A 175 -7.04 23.87 -24.70
N LEU A 176 -8.09 23.62 -25.49
CA LEU A 176 -8.39 22.35 -26.17
C LEU A 176 -8.34 22.49 -27.70
#